data_AF-A0A9D5EB97-F1
#
_entry.id   AF-A0A9D5EB97-F1
#
_cell.length_a   1.000
_cell.length_b   1.000
_cell.length_c   1.000
_cell.angle_alpha   90.00
_cell.angle_beta   90.00
_cell.angle_gamma   90.00
#
_symmetry.space_group_name_H-M   'P 1'
#
loop_
_entity.id
_entity.type
_entity.pdbx_description
1 polymer ?
#
loop_
_entity_poly.entity_id
_entity_poly.type
_entity_poly.pdbx_seq_one_letter_code
_entity_poly.pdbx_strand_id
1 'polypeptide(L)'
;MPSLLEGTRRQEGSKYHEVFLSPSCSLLPSRLRVPPNNSTRAGTLLPCLPRGRSFSVEDTKAQRQQAARTNSEELRGTSCFRVFVSSLKTPASRYTPPMPPTRDDLVAAFAAHHRQLWLVGGAMRDELMGQDHGDLDFTTDALPDEVEAIAAELGAGVTTVGKKYGTIGVFIDPHWYEITTFRGDSYTAGSRWPDVTFGRSIEEDLARRDFTVNALARDAQSGRVLDLFGGEADIRAGVIRAVGDAATRFREDPLRILRGLRFASQLDFEIDSATAAGMEETVSLLTTLSQERVTAELDKLLRGKNPARGLQAMKETGALRVALPEFASMVGCEQNRFHQFDVWGHTVATVQAIAPGDDPRLRRWTALLHDLGKPAVRHIKPNGEWGFYRHESVGADLAAELLDRLKLGRRESLTIRLLVRRHMDRPDPADRRSVRRFMTKCEGHWRDLVALKRADNASHTYDDHEYHNQLETACEEAELEDRERLKAESPLTGDDLVTMFDREPGPWIKVIKQRLGSMVLDGDLEPGDRSGAERIARQMMNAGK
;
A
#
# COMPACT_ATOMS: atom_id res chain seq x y z
N MET A 1 29.60 40.66 -38.48
CA MET A 1 30.58 41.33 -37.61
C MET A 1 30.41 40.72 -36.23
N PRO A 2 31.42 40.08 -35.62
CA PRO A 2 32.83 39.97 -36.06
C PRO A 2 33.02 38.74 -36.96
N SER A 3 33.61 38.84 -38.16
CA SER A 3 35.06 38.85 -38.43
C SER A 3 35.70 37.51 -38.02
N LEU A 4 36.33 36.68 -38.86
CA LEU A 4 36.89 36.78 -40.21
C LEU A 4 37.13 35.34 -40.72
N LEU A 5 36.98 35.14 -42.04
CA LEU A 5 37.86 34.40 -42.99
C LEU A 5 38.23 32.94 -42.67
N GLU A 6 38.35 31.97 -43.56
CA GLU A 6 38.49 31.82 -45.02
C GLU A 6 38.38 30.27 -45.18
N GLY A 7 37.74 29.67 -46.18
CA GLY A 7 38.09 29.75 -47.59
C GLY A 7 37.82 28.38 -48.25
N THR A 8 37.32 28.43 -49.49
CA THR A 8 37.53 27.48 -50.62
C THR A 8 37.15 26.00 -50.45
N ARG A 9 36.04 25.52 -51.06
CA ARG A 9 35.80 25.12 -52.48
C ARG A 9 36.15 23.66 -52.81
N ARG A 10 35.19 23.02 -53.53
CA ARG A 10 35.28 21.81 -54.38
C ARG A 10 35.27 20.46 -53.66
N GLN A 11 34.70 19.37 -54.18
CA GLN A 11 33.70 19.02 -55.22
C GLN A 11 33.58 17.48 -55.12
N GLU A 12 32.47 16.90 -55.60
CA GLU A 12 32.31 15.47 -55.97
C GLU A 12 32.24 14.47 -54.80
N GLY A 13 31.28 13.55 -54.68
CA GLY A 13 30.51 12.81 -55.67
C GLY A 13 31.07 11.39 -55.74
N SER A 14 30.39 10.37 -55.18
CA SER A 14 30.40 8.98 -55.70
C SER A 14 29.58 8.00 -54.84
N LYS A 15 28.48 7.54 -55.45
CA LYS A 15 28.03 6.15 -55.64
C LYS A 15 27.92 5.17 -54.46
N TYR A 16 26.66 4.85 -54.19
CA TYR A 16 26.07 3.52 -53.99
C TYR A 16 26.82 2.34 -54.62
N HIS A 17 26.98 1.27 -53.84
CA HIS A 17 26.85 -0.11 -54.32
C HIS A 17 26.13 -0.99 -53.28
N GLU A 18 24.97 -1.48 -53.71
CA GLU A 18 24.25 -2.64 -53.16
C GLU A 18 25.05 -3.92 -53.40
N VAL A 19 24.96 -4.88 -52.47
CA VAL A 19 24.96 -6.31 -52.81
C VAL A 19 23.93 -7.02 -51.93
N PHE A 20 22.93 -7.58 -52.60
CA PHE A 20 21.94 -8.56 -52.15
C PHE A 20 22.59 -9.87 -51.65
N LEU A 21 21.92 -10.58 -50.73
CA LEU A 21 21.41 -11.97 -50.92
C LEU A 21 21.10 -12.64 -49.55
N SER A 22 19.82 -12.93 -49.35
CA SER A 22 19.31 -14.11 -48.61
C SER A 22 19.05 -15.23 -49.65
N PRO A 23 18.57 -16.48 -49.34
CA PRO A 23 18.08 -17.05 -48.06
C PRO A 23 18.46 -18.54 -47.82
N SER A 24 17.82 -19.17 -46.81
CA SER A 24 17.32 -20.58 -46.75
C SER A 24 17.86 -21.58 -45.69
N CYS A 25 16.99 -21.77 -44.67
CA CYS A 25 16.51 -22.96 -43.96
C CYS A 25 16.91 -24.39 -44.45
N SER A 26 17.25 -25.31 -43.53
CA SER A 26 16.42 -26.51 -43.17
C SER A 26 17.12 -27.64 -42.35
N LEU A 27 16.40 -28.08 -41.30
CA LEU A 27 16.14 -29.45 -40.79
C LEU A 27 17.17 -30.34 -39.99
N LEU A 28 16.62 -30.85 -38.86
CA LEU A 28 16.97 -31.91 -37.87
C LEU A 28 17.23 -33.34 -38.47
N PRO A 29 17.50 -34.47 -37.74
CA PRO A 29 17.22 -34.81 -36.32
C PRO A 29 18.15 -35.81 -35.54
N SER A 30 17.77 -36.07 -34.26
CA SER A 30 17.69 -37.40 -33.57
C SER A 30 18.71 -37.88 -32.51
N ARG A 31 18.16 -38.11 -31.30
CA ARG A 31 18.36 -39.15 -30.25
C ARG A 31 19.71 -39.90 -30.11
N LEU A 32 20.22 -40.05 -28.87
CA LEU A 32 20.36 -41.34 -28.13
C LEU A 32 21.27 -41.27 -26.87
N ARG A 33 20.75 -41.89 -25.78
CA ARG A 33 21.39 -42.77 -24.77
C ARG A 33 22.40 -42.27 -23.71
N VAL A 34 21.92 -42.40 -22.45
CA VAL A 34 22.57 -42.82 -21.19
C VAL A 34 23.27 -44.19 -21.35
N PRO A 35 24.43 -44.51 -20.70
CA PRO A 35 24.47 -45.28 -19.42
C PRO A 35 25.79 -45.08 -18.58
N PRO A 36 26.15 -45.93 -17.57
CA PRO A 36 25.52 -46.11 -16.25
C PRO A 36 26.53 -46.22 -15.05
N ASN A 37 25.98 -46.49 -13.84
CA ASN A 37 26.57 -47.22 -12.68
C ASN A 37 27.62 -46.54 -11.78
N ASN A 38 27.82 -46.90 -10.51
CA ASN A 38 27.07 -47.50 -9.37
C ASN A 38 28.15 -47.80 -8.29
N SER A 39 27.91 -47.55 -7.00
CA SER A 39 28.41 -48.33 -5.81
C SER A 39 28.36 -47.45 -4.53
N THR A 40 27.35 -47.63 -3.64
CA THR A 40 27.34 -48.42 -2.37
C THR A 40 28.28 -47.88 -1.28
N ARG A 41 27.97 -47.76 0.03
CA ARG A 41 27.08 -48.42 1.04
C ARG A 41 27.11 -47.48 2.29
N ALA A 42 26.28 -47.50 3.34
CA ALA A 42 25.39 -48.44 4.05
C ALA A 42 24.32 -47.59 4.81
N GLY A 43 23.04 -47.99 5.00
CA GLY A 43 22.52 -49.13 5.79
C GLY A 43 22.31 -48.67 7.25
N THR A 44 21.10 -48.43 7.76
CA THR A 44 20.15 -49.40 8.39
C THR A 44 18.84 -48.62 8.71
N LEU A 45 17.65 -48.86 8.11
CA LEU A 45 16.58 -49.89 8.38
C LEU A 45 15.95 -49.73 9.79
N LEU A 46 14.62 -49.64 10.05
CA LEU A 46 13.34 -50.16 9.50
C LEU A 46 12.16 -49.46 10.28
N PRO A 47 10.85 -49.79 10.14
CA PRO A 47 9.94 -50.10 8.99
C PRO A 47 8.66 -49.19 8.96
N CYS A 48 8.03 -48.81 7.83
CA CYS A 48 7.01 -49.52 7.00
C CYS A 48 5.82 -50.12 7.82
N LEU A 49 4.52 -49.79 7.68
CA LEU A 49 3.56 -49.68 6.55
C LEU A 49 2.13 -49.40 7.18
N PRO A 50 0.97 -49.35 6.48
CA PRO A 50 0.62 -48.93 5.11
C PRO A 50 -0.70 -48.11 4.94
N ARG A 51 -0.86 -47.56 3.72
CA ARG A 51 -2.10 -47.44 2.89
C ARG A 51 -3.26 -46.53 3.34
N GLY A 52 -3.53 -45.53 2.50
CA GLY A 52 -4.68 -45.64 1.59
C GLY A 52 -5.63 -44.43 1.49
N ARG A 53 -5.71 -43.92 0.26
CA ARG A 53 -6.84 -43.25 -0.43
C ARG A 53 -7.07 -41.74 -0.20
N SER A 54 -6.95 -41.05 -1.33
CA SER A 54 -7.47 -39.74 -1.71
C SER A 54 -8.98 -39.60 -1.53
N PHE A 55 -9.43 -38.43 -1.09
CA PHE A 55 -10.77 -37.91 -1.37
C PHE A 55 -10.74 -36.41 -1.67
N SER A 56 -11.60 -36.05 -2.62
CA SER A 56 -11.83 -34.77 -3.26
C SER A 56 -12.45 -33.72 -2.34
N VAL A 57 -12.21 -32.47 -2.70
CA VAL A 57 -12.71 -31.24 -2.08
C VAL A 57 -14.15 -31.01 -2.55
N GLU A 58 -15.11 -31.10 -1.64
CA GLU A 58 -16.44 -30.48 -1.76
C GLU A 58 -17.01 -30.24 -0.34
N ASP A 59 -17.58 -29.05 -0.16
CA ASP A 59 -18.52 -28.62 0.87
C ASP A 59 -18.17 -28.68 2.36
N THR A 60 -17.68 -27.54 2.88
CA THR A 60 -17.94 -27.14 4.29
C THR A 60 -18.14 -25.62 4.40
N LYS A 61 -19.34 -25.15 4.03
CA LYS A 61 -19.87 -23.83 4.42
C LYS A 61 -21.18 -23.88 5.21
N ALA A 62 -21.63 -25.06 5.64
CA ALA A 62 -22.93 -25.25 6.31
C ALA A 62 -22.86 -25.78 7.76
N GLN A 63 -21.77 -25.57 8.50
CA GLN A 63 -21.65 -26.01 9.91
C GLN A 63 -21.08 -24.93 10.86
N ARG A 64 -21.40 -23.65 10.64
CA ARG A 64 -21.06 -22.57 11.58
C ARG A 64 -22.23 -21.69 12.04
N GLN A 65 -23.47 -22.08 11.77
CA GLN A 65 -24.65 -21.34 12.23
C GLN A 65 -25.75 -22.28 12.74
N GLN A 66 -25.48 -23.02 13.83
CA GLN A 66 -26.54 -23.71 14.58
C GLN A 66 -26.11 -23.98 16.03
N ALA A 67 -25.75 -22.92 16.75
CA ALA A 67 -25.52 -22.96 18.21
C ALA A 67 -25.70 -21.56 18.82
N ALA A 68 -26.80 -20.89 18.48
CA ALA A 68 -27.22 -19.65 19.13
C ALA A 68 -28.69 -19.40 18.78
N ARG A 69 -29.62 -20.03 19.52
CA ARG A 69 -31.04 -19.65 19.71
C ARG A 69 -31.84 -20.84 20.28
N THR A 70 -31.86 -20.94 21.60
CA THR A 70 -32.80 -21.66 22.50
C THR A 70 -32.09 -21.67 23.86
N ASN A 71 -32.57 -21.16 25.00
CA ASN A 71 -33.91 -20.95 25.51
C ASN A 71 -33.92 -19.74 26.45
N SER A 72 -34.93 -18.88 26.30
CA SER A 72 -35.46 -17.99 27.31
C SER A 72 -36.79 -18.57 27.82
N GLU A 73 -37.11 -18.28 29.08
CA GLU A 73 -38.38 -18.56 29.77
C GLU A 73 -38.52 -20.01 30.30
N GLU A 74 -38.45 -20.21 31.63
CA GLU A 74 -39.60 -20.10 32.53
C GLU A 74 -39.26 -20.57 33.97
N LEU A 75 -40.06 -20.06 34.92
CA LEU A 75 -40.41 -20.63 36.25
C LEU A 75 -39.56 -20.29 37.49
N ARG A 76 -40.14 -19.33 38.23
CA ARG A 76 -40.05 -19.10 39.67
C ARG A 76 -40.54 -20.31 40.47
N GLY A 77 -39.92 -20.61 41.62
CA GLY A 77 -40.45 -21.59 42.57
C GLY A 77 -39.54 -21.90 43.77
N THR A 78 -39.60 -21.05 44.80
CA THR A 78 -39.52 -21.34 46.26
C THR A 78 -38.70 -22.50 46.87
N SER A 79 -37.89 -22.10 47.87
CA SER A 79 -37.76 -22.71 49.23
C SER A 79 -37.03 -24.06 49.39
N CYS A 80 -35.74 -24.04 49.81
CA CYS A 80 -35.28 -24.10 51.21
C CYS A 80 -35.01 -25.54 51.69
N PHE A 81 -33.74 -25.97 51.68
CA PHE A 81 -33.21 -26.89 52.68
C PHE A 81 -31.75 -26.53 52.98
N ARG A 82 -31.52 -26.18 54.24
CA ARG A 82 -30.29 -25.65 54.81
C ARG A 82 -29.46 -26.82 55.32
N VAL A 83 -28.31 -27.11 54.70
CA VAL A 83 -27.31 -28.00 55.30
C VAL A 83 -26.17 -27.13 55.83
N PHE A 84 -26.04 -27.14 57.15
CA PHE A 84 -24.95 -26.50 57.88
C PHE A 84 -23.71 -27.39 57.77
N VAL A 85 -22.69 -26.94 57.03
CA VAL A 85 -21.33 -27.45 57.19
C VAL A 85 -20.48 -26.29 57.70
N SER A 86 -20.23 -26.32 59.01
CA SER A 86 -19.26 -25.49 59.69
C SER A 86 -17.86 -25.94 59.29
N SER A 87 -17.15 -25.15 58.48
CA SER A 87 -15.72 -25.30 58.26
C SER A 87 -15.03 -23.94 58.23
N LEU A 88 -14.32 -23.67 59.32
CA LEU A 88 -13.15 -22.81 59.50
C LEU A 88 -12.88 -21.77 58.38
N LYS A 89 -13.26 -20.52 58.66
CA LYS A 89 -12.78 -19.34 57.92
C LYS A 89 -11.27 -19.17 58.13
N THR A 90 -10.47 -19.68 57.20
CA THR A 90 -9.20 -19.04 56.89
C THR A 90 -9.50 -17.70 56.21
N PRO A 91 -8.84 -16.59 56.57
CA PRO A 91 -9.01 -15.36 55.80
C PRO A 91 -8.55 -15.65 54.38
N ALA A 92 -9.47 -15.54 53.42
CA ALA A 92 -9.13 -15.54 52.02
C ALA A 92 -8.11 -14.42 51.81
N SER A 93 -6.85 -14.79 51.63
CA SER A 93 -5.83 -13.90 51.08
C SER A 93 -6.44 -13.35 49.81
N ARG A 94 -6.65 -12.03 49.76
CA ARG A 94 -7.09 -11.36 48.55
C ARG A 94 -5.95 -11.57 47.56
N TYR A 95 -6.10 -12.54 46.66
CA TYR A 95 -5.26 -12.65 45.49
C TYR A 95 -5.49 -11.38 44.69
N THR A 96 -4.59 -10.43 44.90
CA THR A 96 -4.50 -9.24 44.08
C THR A 96 -3.61 -9.69 42.94
N PRO A 97 -4.12 -9.82 41.70
CA PRO A 97 -3.25 -10.13 40.58
C PRO A 97 -2.13 -9.08 40.57
N PRO A 98 -0.87 -9.47 40.30
CA PRO A 98 0.21 -8.50 40.20
C PRO A 98 -0.22 -7.42 39.21
N MET A 99 -0.01 -6.15 39.58
CA MET A 99 -0.30 -5.06 38.65
C MET A 99 0.50 -5.31 37.37
N PRO A 100 -0.11 -5.09 36.19
CA PRO A 100 0.63 -5.23 34.95
C PRO A 100 1.83 -4.28 35.00
N PRO A 101 2.99 -4.69 34.46
CA PRO A 101 4.14 -3.81 34.42
C PRO A 101 3.78 -2.53 33.66
N THR A 102 4.50 -1.46 33.97
CA THR A 102 4.37 -0.16 33.31
C THR A 102 5.64 0.20 32.56
N ARG A 103 5.62 1.26 31.75
CA ARG A 103 6.82 1.80 31.12
C ARG A 103 7.88 2.20 32.17
N ASP A 104 7.45 2.78 33.27
CA ASP A 104 8.37 3.22 34.32
C ASP A 104 9.00 2.01 35.02
N ASP A 105 8.29 0.88 35.13
CA ASP A 105 8.87 -0.38 35.61
C ASP A 105 9.92 -0.93 34.65
N LEU A 106 9.71 -0.80 33.33
CA LEU A 106 10.71 -1.15 32.32
C LEU A 106 11.98 -0.31 32.47
N VAL A 107 11.83 1.01 32.59
CA VAL A 107 12.96 1.93 32.81
C VAL A 107 13.70 1.58 34.11
N ALA A 108 12.96 1.30 35.18
CA ALA A 108 13.51 0.90 36.46
C ALA A 108 14.25 -0.44 36.37
N ALA A 109 13.74 -1.41 35.61
CA ALA A 109 14.38 -2.70 35.40
C ALA A 109 15.73 -2.54 34.68
N PHE A 110 15.79 -1.75 33.61
CA PHE A 110 17.07 -1.45 32.94
C PHE A 110 18.06 -0.75 33.88
N ALA A 111 17.60 0.20 34.69
CA ALA A 111 18.43 0.87 35.68
C ALA A 111 18.97 -0.10 36.76
N ALA A 112 18.16 -1.04 37.24
CA ALA A 112 18.55 -2.05 38.22
C ALA A 112 19.62 -3.01 37.68
N HIS A 113 19.61 -3.27 36.37
CA HIS A 113 20.63 -4.06 35.67
C HIS A 113 21.84 -3.24 35.21
N HIS A 114 21.94 -1.96 35.61
CA HIS A 114 23.00 -1.03 35.20
C HIS A 114 23.12 -0.88 33.68
N ARG A 115 21.99 -0.96 32.97
CA ARG A 115 21.89 -0.79 31.52
C ARG A 115 21.27 0.55 31.17
N GLN A 116 21.74 1.11 30.06
CA GLN A 116 21.22 2.34 29.48
C GLN A 116 19.95 2.07 28.69
N LEU A 117 19.02 3.01 28.70
CA LEU A 117 17.83 2.95 27.88
C LEU A 117 17.54 4.32 27.29
N TRP A 118 17.60 4.44 25.97
CA TRP A 118 17.46 5.70 25.25
C TRP A 118 16.26 5.64 24.31
N LEU A 119 15.32 6.56 24.46
CA LEU A 119 14.28 6.80 23.45
C LEU A 119 14.93 7.49 22.24
N VAL A 120 14.68 6.99 21.03
CA VAL A 120 15.37 7.46 19.82
C VAL A 120 14.45 7.54 18.60
N GLY A 121 14.93 8.17 17.53
CA GLY A 121 14.34 8.04 16.20
C GLY A 121 13.09 8.89 15.98
N GLY A 122 12.11 8.31 15.28
CA GLY A 122 10.91 9.02 14.83
C GLY A 122 10.08 9.55 15.99
N ALA A 123 9.95 8.80 17.08
CA ALA A 123 9.19 9.19 18.25
C ALA A 123 9.68 10.53 18.86
N MET A 124 11.00 10.70 18.98
CA MET A 124 11.60 11.95 19.47
C MET A 124 11.29 13.13 18.55
N ARG A 125 11.41 12.92 17.23
CA ARG A 125 11.11 13.95 16.23
C ARG A 125 9.63 14.35 16.29
N ASP A 126 8.75 13.37 16.34
CA ASP A 126 7.31 13.58 16.29
C ASP A 126 6.84 14.27 17.59
N GLU A 127 7.41 13.91 18.76
CA GLU A 127 7.21 14.61 20.04
C GLU A 127 7.64 16.09 19.93
N LEU A 128 8.83 16.38 19.37
CA LEU A 128 9.32 17.75 19.18
C LEU A 128 8.49 18.56 18.18
N MET A 129 7.81 17.90 17.24
CA MET A 129 6.87 18.52 16.29
C MET A 129 5.46 18.68 16.89
N GLY A 130 5.23 18.25 18.13
CA GLY A 130 3.92 18.29 18.77
C GLY A 130 2.90 17.34 18.13
N GLN A 131 3.37 16.25 17.53
CA GLN A 131 2.54 15.23 16.89
C GLN A 131 2.39 14.03 17.81
N ASP A 132 1.23 13.37 17.74
CA ASP A 132 1.07 12.05 18.36
C ASP A 132 2.04 11.07 17.70
N HIS A 133 2.83 10.39 18.51
CA HIS A 133 3.75 9.36 18.05
C HIS A 133 3.12 7.98 18.24
N GLY A 134 3.47 7.05 17.34
CA GLY A 134 3.11 5.64 17.47
C GLY A 134 4.01 4.90 18.47
N ASP A 135 4.42 3.70 18.08
CA ASP A 135 5.30 2.83 18.86
C ASP A 135 6.61 3.54 19.25
N LEU A 136 7.03 3.36 20.50
CA LEU A 136 8.22 3.98 21.05
C LEU A 136 9.45 3.09 20.80
N ASP A 137 10.40 3.64 20.04
CA ASP A 137 11.67 2.98 19.73
C ASP A 137 12.74 3.32 20.78
N PHE A 138 13.24 2.29 21.46
CA PHE A 138 14.32 2.40 22.42
C PHE A 138 15.60 1.76 21.90
N THR A 139 16.75 2.25 22.40
CA THR A 139 18.05 1.64 22.18
C THR A 139 18.86 1.55 23.47
N THR A 140 19.72 0.54 23.56
CA THR A 140 20.39 0.13 24.80
C THR A 140 21.78 -0.44 24.54
N ASP A 141 22.67 -0.39 25.54
CA ASP A 141 23.94 -1.11 25.54
C ASP A 141 23.78 -2.61 25.87
N ALA A 142 22.60 -3.03 26.35
CA ALA A 142 22.30 -4.42 26.66
C ALA A 142 22.21 -5.29 25.39
N LEU A 143 22.80 -6.48 25.41
CA LEU A 143 22.67 -7.45 24.32
C LEU A 143 21.24 -8.00 24.25
N PRO A 144 20.80 -8.53 23.09
CA PRO A 144 19.41 -9.01 22.93
C PRO A 144 18.99 -10.08 23.95
N ASP A 145 19.91 -10.96 24.36
CA ASP A 145 19.67 -11.97 25.40
C ASP A 145 19.45 -11.34 26.78
N GLU A 146 20.14 -10.23 27.07
CA GLU A 146 19.98 -9.50 28.33
C GLU A 146 18.67 -8.72 28.35
N VAL A 147 18.27 -8.10 27.23
CA VAL A 147 16.97 -7.43 27.09
C VAL A 147 15.82 -8.42 27.32
N GLU A 148 15.94 -9.64 26.77
CA GLU A 148 14.97 -10.72 26.98
C GLU A 148 14.89 -11.13 28.45
N ALA A 149 16.03 -11.27 29.12
CA ALA A 149 16.07 -11.58 30.55
C ALA A 149 15.42 -10.49 31.41
N ILE A 150 15.74 -9.20 31.15
CA ILE A 150 15.15 -8.06 31.85
C ILE A 150 13.63 -8.01 31.66
N ALA A 151 13.16 -8.22 30.43
CA ALA A 151 11.73 -8.23 30.13
C ALA A 151 11.00 -9.43 30.77
N ALA A 152 11.63 -10.60 30.82
CA ALA A 152 11.09 -11.79 31.46
C ALA A 152 10.99 -11.63 32.99
N GLU A 153 11.98 -11.01 33.64
CA GLU A 153 11.94 -10.67 35.06
C GLU A 153 10.81 -9.71 35.40
N LEU A 154 10.51 -8.77 34.49
CA LEU A 154 9.39 -7.84 34.59
C LEU A 154 8.02 -8.53 34.37
N GLY A 155 8.00 -9.75 33.85
CA GLY A 155 6.77 -10.45 33.46
C GLY A 155 6.11 -9.87 32.20
N ALA A 156 6.86 -9.14 31.37
CA ALA A 156 6.38 -8.58 30.12
C ALA A 156 6.35 -9.63 29.00
N GLY A 157 5.45 -9.45 28.02
CA GLY A 157 5.47 -10.30 26.82
C GLY A 157 6.67 -9.95 25.94
N VAL A 158 7.31 -10.92 25.30
CA VAL A 158 8.49 -10.68 24.45
C VAL A 158 8.31 -11.30 23.08
N THR A 159 8.75 -10.60 22.03
CA THR A 159 8.91 -11.13 20.67
C THR A 159 10.36 -11.04 20.22
N THR A 160 10.88 -12.16 19.71
CA THR A 160 12.28 -12.33 19.29
C THR A 160 12.45 -12.33 17.77
N VAL A 161 11.41 -11.95 17.01
CA VAL A 161 11.43 -11.92 15.54
C VAL A 161 12.58 -11.05 15.00
N GLY A 162 12.92 -9.96 15.68
CA GLY A 162 14.00 -9.04 15.35
C GLY A 162 15.38 -9.39 15.93
N LYS A 163 15.50 -10.44 16.73
CA LYS A 163 16.69 -10.72 17.57
C LYS A 163 17.99 -10.83 16.77
N LYS A 164 17.91 -11.40 15.56
CA LYS A 164 19.05 -11.50 14.62
C LYS A 164 19.61 -10.14 14.17
N TYR A 165 18.82 -9.07 14.29
CA TYR A 165 19.22 -7.69 13.97
C TYR A 165 19.46 -6.85 15.23
N GLY A 166 19.45 -7.48 16.41
CA GLY A 166 19.65 -6.81 17.69
C GLY A 166 18.39 -6.14 18.25
N THR A 167 17.20 -6.44 17.73
CA THR A 167 15.94 -5.82 18.20
C THR A 167 15.05 -6.84 18.91
N ILE A 168 14.59 -6.51 20.10
CA ILE A 168 13.64 -7.27 20.89
C ILE A 168 12.38 -6.42 21.08
N GLY A 169 11.21 -6.97 20.77
CA GLY A 169 9.95 -6.29 21.06
C GLY A 169 9.45 -6.71 22.44
N VAL A 170 9.12 -5.73 23.29
CA VAL A 170 8.60 -5.94 24.64
C VAL A 170 7.17 -5.41 24.70
N PHE A 171 6.24 -6.25 25.12
CA PHE A 171 4.82 -5.93 25.26
C PHE A 171 4.46 -5.65 26.71
N ILE A 172 3.97 -4.45 26.95
CA ILE A 172 3.50 -3.97 28.23
C ILE A 172 2.14 -3.33 27.97
N ASP A 173 1.08 -4.07 28.31
CA ASP A 173 -0.30 -3.74 27.91
C ASP A 173 -0.66 -2.26 28.14
N PRO A 174 -1.19 -1.56 27.12
CA PRO A 174 -1.51 -2.01 25.75
C PRO A 174 -0.40 -1.77 24.70
N HIS A 175 0.82 -1.41 25.10
CA HIS A 175 1.85 -0.89 24.20
C HIS A 175 2.94 -1.92 23.85
N TRP A 176 3.45 -1.82 22.62
CA TRP A 176 4.69 -2.47 22.19
C TRP A 176 5.85 -1.48 22.24
N TYR A 177 7.00 -1.97 22.71
CA TYR A 177 8.26 -1.25 22.74
C TYR A 177 9.29 -2.01 21.93
N GLU A 178 9.89 -1.38 20.92
CA GLU A 178 11.01 -1.96 20.18
C GLU A 178 12.32 -1.53 20.84
N ILE A 179 13.04 -2.47 21.44
CA ILE A 179 14.32 -2.21 22.11
C ILE A 179 15.45 -2.78 21.25
N THR A 180 16.28 -1.91 20.71
CA THR A 180 17.40 -2.27 19.83
C THR A 180 18.75 -2.06 20.48
N THR A 181 19.59 -3.08 20.58
CA THR A 181 20.97 -2.92 21.05
C THR A 181 21.75 -1.95 20.16
N PHE A 182 22.61 -1.11 20.74
CA PHE A 182 23.51 -0.22 20.02
C PHE A 182 24.23 -0.97 18.90
N ARG A 183 24.33 -0.35 17.73
CA ARG A 183 25.13 -0.89 16.62
C ARG A 183 26.29 0.06 16.34
N GLY A 184 27.47 -0.51 16.15
CA GLY A 184 28.62 0.16 15.57
C GLY A 184 28.95 -0.57 14.28
N ASP A 185 28.14 -0.41 13.23
CA ASP A 185 28.24 -1.22 12.02
C ASP A 185 29.66 -1.21 11.39
N SER A 186 30.09 -2.37 10.88
CA SER A 186 31.13 -2.43 9.84
C SER A 186 30.46 -2.69 8.48
N TYR A 187 30.59 -1.75 7.55
CA TYR A 187 30.01 -1.88 6.21
C TYR A 187 31.00 -2.63 5.31
N THR A 188 30.72 -3.90 5.02
CA THR A 188 31.40 -4.60 3.93
C THR A 188 30.79 -4.13 2.61
N ALA A 189 31.56 -3.42 1.78
CA ALA A 189 31.07 -2.87 0.51
C ALA A 189 30.42 -3.99 -0.35
N GLY A 190 29.12 -3.85 -0.63
CA GLY A 190 28.36 -4.79 -1.46
C GLY A 190 27.57 -5.88 -0.70
N SER A 191 27.60 -5.92 0.64
CA SER A 191 26.74 -6.84 1.39
C SER A 191 25.30 -6.32 1.47
N ARG A 192 24.33 -7.24 1.36
CA ARG A 192 22.87 -6.96 1.44
C ARG A 192 22.43 -6.54 2.86
N TRP A 193 23.27 -6.80 3.86
CA TRP A 193 23.07 -6.51 5.27
C TRP A 193 24.40 -6.03 5.85
N PRO A 194 24.44 -4.95 6.65
CA PRO A 194 25.65 -4.63 7.41
C PRO A 194 25.99 -5.80 8.33
N ASP A 195 27.28 -6.09 8.50
CA ASP A 195 27.72 -6.98 9.58
C ASP A 195 27.48 -6.21 10.88
N VAL A 196 26.39 -6.54 11.59
CA VAL A 196 25.97 -5.84 12.81
C VAL A 196 26.96 -6.19 13.91
N THR A 197 27.92 -5.29 14.12
CA THR A 197 28.74 -5.26 15.32
C THR A 197 27.99 -4.44 16.39
N PHE A 198 27.78 -5.04 17.56
CA PHE A 198 27.16 -4.31 18.67
C PHE A 198 28.08 -3.17 19.11
N GLY A 199 27.54 -1.96 19.08
CA GLY A 199 28.24 -0.72 19.44
C GLY A 199 28.42 -0.60 20.94
N ARG A 200 29.30 0.31 21.37
CA ARG A 200 29.58 0.51 22.80
C ARG A 200 28.98 1.79 23.37
N SER A 201 28.49 2.69 22.52
CA SER A 201 27.95 3.97 22.97
C SER A 201 26.78 4.46 22.13
N ILE A 202 25.97 5.34 22.74
CA ILE A 202 24.84 5.99 22.07
C ILE A 202 25.31 6.94 20.97
N GLU A 203 26.48 7.57 21.13
CA GLU A 203 27.07 8.46 20.14
C GLU A 203 27.36 7.74 18.83
N GLU A 204 27.90 6.51 18.89
CA GLU A 204 28.11 5.65 17.71
C GLU A 204 26.79 5.26 17.04
N ASP A 205 25.75 4.95 17.83
CA ASP A 205 24.42 4.63 17.30
C ASP A 205 23.76 5.84 16.61
N LEU A 206 23.91 7.04 17.17
CA LEU A 206 23.40 8.26 16.55
C LEU A 206 24.16 8.62 15.28
N ALA A 207 25.50 8.45 15.27
CA ALA A 207 26.35 8.79 14.13
C ALA A 207 26.09 7.96 12.86
N ARG A 208 25.60 6.72 13.01
CA ARG A 208 25.28 5.84 11.87
C ARG A 208 23.90 6.09 11.25
N ARG A 209 23.06 6.93 11.87
CA ARG A 209 21.69 7.20 11.39
C ARG A 209 21.71 7.98 10.08
N ASP A 210 20.57 8.02 9.42
CA ASP A 210 20.46 8.62 8.10
C ASP A 210 20.43 10.15 8.16
N PHE A 211 19.51 10.72 8.94
CA PHE A 211 19.26 12.16 8.99
C PHE A 211 19.29 12.69 10.42
N THR A 212 19.74 13.94 10.58
CA THR A 212 19.87 14.65 11.87
C THR A 212 18.56 14.65 12.64
N VAL A 213 17.45 14.89 11.96
CA VAL A 213 16.08 14.88 12.52
C VAL A 213 15.68 13.54 13.14
N ASN A 214 16.37 12.44 12.82
CA ASN A 214 16.16 11.12 13.41
C ASN A 214 17.31 10.66 14.31
N ALA A 215 18.35 11.50 14.46
CA ALA A 215 19.57 11.25 15.22
C ALA A 215 19.56 11.97 16.57
N LEU A 216 18.41 11.93 17.23
CA LEU A 216 18.15 12.46 18.56
C LEU A 216 17.92 11.30 19.53
N ALA A 217 18.39 11.46 20.77
CA ALA A 217 18.14 10.50 21.83
C ALA A 217 17.69 11.21 23.11
N ARG A 218 16.82 10.57 23.89
CA ARG A 218 16.49 10.98 25.25
C ARG A 218 16.73 9.81 26.19
N ASP A 219 17.54 10.05 27.21
CA ASP A 219 17.75 9.09 28.28
C ASP A 219 16.42 8.85 29.00
N ALA A 220 15.92 7.62 28.97
CA ALA A 220 14.65 7.27 29.59
C ALA A 220 14.70 7.35 31.12
N GLN A 221 15.90 7.27 31.70
CA GLN A 221 16.14 7.22 33.14
C GLN A 221 16.37 8.63 33.69
N SER A 222 17.19 9.46 33.02
CA SER A 222 17.50 10.82 33.48
C SER A 222 16.67 11.93 32.80
N GLY A 223 16.00 11.63 31.69
CA GLY A 223 15.29 12.60 30.86
C GLY A 223 16.20 13.49 30.00
N ARG A 224 17.53 13.31 30.08
CA ARG A 224 18.51 14.10 29.33
C ARG A 224 18.36 13.87 27.83
N VAL A 225 18.18 14.95 27.07
CA VAL A 225 18.22 14.92 25.60
C VAL A 225 19.66 15.04 25.12
N LEU A 226 20.00 14.22 24.13
CA LEU A 226 21.28 14.20 23.43
C LEU A 226 21.03 14.50 21.94
N ASP A 227 21.54 15.66 21.50
CA ASP A 227 21.57 16.09 20.11
C ASP A 227 23.01 16.44 19.72
N LEU A 228 23.67 15.53 19.00
CA LEU A 228 25.07 15.69 18.58
C LEU A 228 25.21 16.35 17.21
N PHE A 229 24.13 16.36 16.42
CA PHE A 229 24.17 16.68 15.00
C PHE A 229 23.26 17.86 14.61
N GLY A 230 22.60 18.50 15.58
CA GLY A 230 21.73 19.64 15.36
C GLY A 230 20.33 19.27 14.87
N GLY A 231 19.86 18.06 15.19
CA GLY A 231 18.55 17.57 14.77
C GLY A 231 17.40 18.45 15.25
N GLU A 232 17.47 19.03 16.45
CA GLU A 232 16.42 19.94 16.91
C GLU A 232 16.33 21.23 16.09
N ALA A 233 17.49 21.77 15.69
CA ALA A 233 17.56 22.96 14.88
C ALA A 233 17.01 22.70 13.47
N ASP A 234 17.36 21.54 12.88
CA ASP A 234 16.85 21.12 11.58
C ASP A 234 15.33 20.84 11.62
N ILE A 235 14.79 20.24 12.70
CA ILE A 235 13.34 20.08 12.88
C ILE A 235 12.64 21.43 12.92
N ARG A 236 13.16 22.40 13.69
CA ARG A 236 12.59 23.76 13.77
C ARG A 236 12.68 24.50 12.43
N ALA A 237 13.73 24.26 11.66
CA ALA A 237 13.92 24.86 10.34
C ALA A 237 13.14 24.13 9.22
N GLY A 238 12.63 22.92 9.49
CA GLY A 238 11.98 22.09 8.48
C GLY A 238 12.96 21.56 7.42
N VAL A 239 14.13 21.08 7.85
CA VAL A 239 15.22 20.65 6.97
C VAL A 239 15.55 19.17 7.18
N ILE A 240 15.75 18.43 6.08
CA ILE A 240 16.31 17.08 6.03
C ILE A 240 17.80 17.20 5.72
N ARG A 241 18.63 16.95 6.73
CA ARG A 241 20.10 16.98 6.64
C ARG A 241 20.66 15.60 6.98
N ALA A 242 21.61 15.11 6.18
CA ALA A 242 22.29 13.85 6.46
C ALA A 242 23.19 13.97 7.71
N VAL A 243 23.35 12.87 8.45
CA VAL A 243 24.34 12.82 9.55
C VAL A 243 25.75 12.68 8.96
N GLY A 244 26.64 13.60 9.33
CA GLY A 244 28.03 13.61 8.83
C GLY A 244 28.12 13.98 7.35
N ASP A 245 28.98 13.28 6.60
CA ASP A 245 29.13 13.48 5.16
C ASP A 245 28.04 12.72 4.38
N ALA A 246 27.23 13.46 3.61
CA ALA A 246 26.07 12.92 2.91
C ALA A 246 26.44 11.82 1.90
N ALA A 247 27.47 12.05 1.08
CA ALA A 247 27.89 11.07 0.06
C ALA A 247 28.36 9.77 0.71
N THR A 248 29.20 9.84 1.75
CA THR A 248 29.62 8.66 2.52
C THR A 248 28.42 7.90 3.08
N ARG A 249 27.48 8.63 3.68
CA ARG A 249 26.29 8.07 4.32
C ARG A 249 25.37 7.35 3.33
N PHE A 250 25.27 7.83 2.09
CA PHE A 250 24.51 7.18 1.02
C PHE A 250 25.25 6.03 0.33
N ARG A 251 26.59 6.04 0.29
CA ARG A 251 27.37 4.90 -0.23
C ARG A 251 27.25 3.66 0.66
N GLU A 252 27.10 3.84 1.97
CA GLU A 252 26.90 2.74 2.92
C GLU A 252 25.52 2.07 2.78
N ASP A 253 24.45 2.85 2.58
CA ASP A 253 23.11 2.32 2.23
C ASP A 253 22.39 3.27 1.26
N PRO A 254 22.39 2.95 -0.04
CA PRO A 254 21.75 3.79 -1.07
C PRO A 254 20.26 4.00 -0.84
N LEU A 255 19.57 3.14 -0.07
CA LEU A 255 18.16 3.32 0.25
C LEU A 255 17.90 4.64 0.99
N ARG A 256 18.90 5.16 1.70
CA ARG A 256 18.81 6.43 2.44
C ARG A 256 18.48 7.62 1.53
N ILE A 257 18.85 7.57 0.24
CA ILE A 257 18.44 8.58 -0.74
C ILE A 257 16.91 8.60 -0.84
N LEU A 258 16.29 7.44 -1.12
CA LEU A 258 14.83 7.31 -1.22
C LEU A 258 14.13 7.63 0.10
N ARG A 259 14.74 7.29 1.24
CA ARG A 259 14.23 7.67 2.57
C ARG A 259 14.22 9.18 2.77
N GLY A 260 15.25 9.90 2.30
CA GLY A 260 15.30 11.36 2.36
C GLY A 260 14.19 12.00 1.53
N LEU A 261 13.97 11.51 0.31
CA LEU A 261 12.86 11.93 -0.54
C LEU A 261 11.49 11.63 0.10
N ARG A 262 11.36 10.46 0.74
CA ARG A 262 10.17 10.10 1.52
C ARG A 262 9.97 11.06 2.69
N PHE A 263 11.00 11.37 3.47
CA PHE A 263 10.89 12.27 4.61
C PHE A 263 10.55 13.70 4.19
N ALA A 264 11.11 14.18 3.08
CA ALA A 264 10.69 15.45 2.49
C ALA A 264 9.18 15.47 2.21
N SER A 265 8.61 14.36 1.72
CA SER A 265 7.16 14.22 1.54
C SER A 265 6.37 14.09 2.86
N GLN A 266 6.81 13.23 3.77
CA GLN A 266 6.06 12.92 5.00
C GLN A 266 6.05 14.09 5.98
N LEU A 267 7.19 14.75 6.15
CA LEU A 267 7.40 15.84 7.10
C LEU A 267 7.14 17.22 6.47
N ASP A 268 7.07 17.30 5.15
CA ASP A 268 6.98 18.56 4.39
C ASP A 268 8.22 19.46 4.62
N PHE A 269 9.41 18.85 4.66
CA PHE A 269 10.70 19.49 4.93
C PHE A 269 11.54 19.62 3.65
N GLU A 270 12.35 20.68 3.55
CA GLU A 270 13.31 20.86 2.46
C GLU A 270 14.55 19.99 2.67
N ILE A 271 15.18 19.53 1.59
CA ILE A 271 16.45 18.80 1.68
C ILE A 271 17.58 19.82 1.67
N ASP A 272 18.49 19.73 2.65
CA ASP A 272 19.67 20.58 2.71
C ASP A 272 20.53 20.45 1.45
N SER A 273 21.11 21.57 0.98
CA SER A 273 21.87 21.61 -0.28
C SER A 273 23.05 20.64 -0.34
N ALA A 274 23.81 20.47 0.74
CA ALA A 274 24.93 19.52 0.78
C ALA A 274 24.42 18.07 0.79
N THR A 275 23.28 17.84 1.45
CA THR A 275 22.59 16.56 1.43
C THR A 275 22.08 16.21 0.03
N ALA A 276 21.48 17.18 -0.69
CA ALA A 276 21.02 17.01 -2.06
C ALA A 276 22.18 16.74 -3.03
N ALA A 277 23.31 17.45 -2.89
CA ALA A 277 24.51 17.18 -3.68
C ALA A 277 25.07 15.77 -3.43
N GLY A 278 25.10 15.32 -2.18
CA GLY A 278 25.48 13.95 -1.86
C GLY A 278 24.54 12.89 -2.46
N MET A 279 23.23 13.19 -2.52
CA MET A 279 22.26 12.33 -3.21
C MET A 279 22.54 12.25 -4.70
N GLU A 280 22.75 13.39 -5.36
CA GLU A 280 23.07 13.45 -6.80
C GLU A 280 24.34 12.67 -7.15
N GLU A 281 25.39 12.82 -6.35
CA GLU A 281 26.66 12.11 -6.56
C GLU A 281 26.51 10.59 -6.48
N THR A 282 25.63 10.10 -5.60
CA THR A 282 25.50 8.67 -5.26
C THR A 282 24.26 8.01 -5.86
N VAL A 283 23.44 8.76 -6.59
CA VAL A 283 22.12 8.33 -7.09
C VAL A 283 22.17 7.07 -7.96
N SER A 284 23.27 6.86 -8.70
CA SER A 284 23.45 5.67 -9.52
C SER A 284 23.47 4.38 -8.71
N LEU A 285 23.84 4.45 -7.41
CA LEU A 285 23.84 3.29 -6.53
C LEU A 285 22.43 2.76 -6.22
N LEU A 286 21.37 3.53 -6.51
CA LEU A 286 19.99 3.03 -6.40
C LEU A 286 19.74 1.78 -7.26
N THR A 287 20.49 1.58 -8.34
CA THR A 287 20.37 0.37 -9.18
C THR A 287 20.80 -0.91 -8.48
N THR A 288 21.54 -0.83 -7.37
CA THR A 288 21.95 -2.00 -6.58
C THR A 288 20.86 -2.49 -5.63
N LEU A 289 19.83 -1.67 -5.40
CA LEU A 289 18.73 -1.99 -4.49
C LEU A 289 17.75 -2.99 -5.12
N SER A 290 17.15 -3.82 -4.28
CA SER A 290 16.02 -4.65 -4.71
C SER A 290 14.78 -3.79 -4.97
N GLN A 291 14.01 -4.15 -6.00
CA GLN A 291 12.79 -3.42 -6.37
C GLN A 291 11.81 -3.30 -5.20
N GLU A 292 11.67 -4.33 -4.36
CA GLU A 292 10.79 -4.31 -3.19
C GLU A 292 11.13 -3.19 -2.19
N ARG A 293 12.44 -2.89 -2.02
CA ARG A 293 12.88 -1.81 -1.11
C ARG A 293 12.59 -0.45 -1.72
N VAL A 294 12.84 -0.30 -3.02
CA VAL A 294 12.53 0.92 -3.78
C VAL A 294 11.03 1.20 -3.71
N THR A 295 10.21 0.21 -4.04
CA THR A 295 8.75 0.28 -4.00
C THR A 295 8.21 0.65 -2.63
N ALA A 296 8.77 0.08 -1.55
CA ALA A 296 8.34 0.39 -0.19
C ALA A 296 8.58 1.87 0.18
N GLU A 297 9.70 2.46 -0.24
CA GLU A 297 9.97 3.88 0.00
C GLU A 297 9.11 4.79 -0.89
N LEU A 298 8.90 4.42 -2.16
CA LEU A 298 8.01 5.14 -3.08
C LEU A 298 6.55 5.15 -2.59
N ASP A 299 6.07 4.01 -2.08
CA ASP A 299 4.70 3.91 -1.53
C ASP A 299 4.49 4.87 -0.37
N LYS A 300 5.45 4.90 0.57
CA LYS A 300 5.40 5.78 1.72
C LYS A 300 5.60 7.26 1.34
N LEU A 301 6.42 7.54 0.32
CA LEU A 301 6.57 8.88 -0.25
C LEU A 301 5.23 9.37 -0.80
N LEU A 302 4.54 8.54 -1.60
CA LEU A 302 3.23 8.91 -2.14
C LEU A 302 2.18 9.09 -1.05
N ARG A 303 2.25 8.37 0.07
CA ARG A 303 1.33 8.54 1.20
C ARG A 303 1.65 9.74 2.11
N GLY A 304 2.77 10.43 1.92
CA GLY A 304 3.18 11.54 2.78
C GLY A 304 2.22 12.75 2.76
N LYS A 305 2.47 13.70 3.64
CA LYS A 305 1.67 14.93 3.75
C LYS A 305 1.78 15.79 2.48
N ASN A 306 2.98 15.90 1.93
CA ASN A 306 3.27 16.65 0.71
C ASN A 306 4.04 15.77 -0.31
N PRO A 307 3.36 14.83 -1.00
CA PRO A 307 3.99 14.00 -2.01
C PRO A 307 4.66 14.81 -3.12
N ALA A 308 4.17 16.01 -3.45
CA ALA A 308 4.80 16.85 -4.46
C ALA A 308 6.22 17.25 -4.09
N ARG A 309 6.49 17.59 -2.82
CA ARG A 309 7.84 17.92 -2.35
C ARG A 309 8.82 16.76 -2.56
N GLY A 310 8.41 15.54 -2.19
CA GLY A 310 9.23 14.34 -2.39
C GLY A 310 9.48 14.01 -3.87
N LEU A 311 8.45 14.11 -4.72
CA LEU A 311 8.57 13.87 -6.17
C LEU A 311 9.44 14.92 -6.87
N GLN A 312 9.33 16.18 -6.46
CA GLN A 312 10.15 17.26 -6.99
C GLN A 312 11.62 17.11 -6.59
N ALA A 313 11.90 16.78 -5.32
CA ALA A 313 13.24 16.44 -4.87
C ALA A 313 13.81 15.22 -5.61
N MET A 314 12.95 14.24 -5.98
CA MET A 314 13.36 13.08 -6.77
C MET A 314 13.80 13.48 -8.19
N LYS A 315 13.16 14.48 -8.79
CA LYS A 315 13.58 15.07 -10.07
C LYS A 315 14.91 15.82 -9.91
N GLU A 316 15.04 16.66 -8.90
CA GLU A 316 16.19 17.55 -8.67
C GLU A 316 17.48 16.77 -8.38
N THR A 317 17.40 15.71 -7.59
CA THR A 317 18.53 14.83 -7.25
C THR A 317 18.89 13.84 -8.36
N GLY A 318 18.15 13.81 -9.46
CA GLY A 318 18.32 12.84 -10.54
C GLY A 318 17.76 11.43 -10.24
N ALA A 319 17.26 11.19 -9.03
CA ALA A 319 16.71 9.90 -8.60
C ALA A 319 15.54 9.42 -9.48
N LEU A 320 14.77 10.36 -10.05
CA LEU A 320 13.69 10.06 -10.98
C LEU A 320 14.19 9.24 -12.17
N ARG A 321 15.34 9.62 -12.76
CA ARG A 321 15.91 8.95 -13.93
C ARG A 321 16.44 7.55 -13.64
N VAL A 322 16.77 7.27 -12.38
CA VAL A 322 17.35 5.99 -11.97
C VAL A 322 16.28 5.03 -11.47
N ALA A 323 15.41 5.46 -10.54
CA ALA A 323 14.41 4.60 -9.93
C ALA A 323 13.11 4.49 -10.75
N LEU A 324 12.77 5.55 -11.49
CA LEU A 324 11.51 5.71 -12.23
C LEU A 324 11.76 6.25 -13.66
N PRO A 325 12.65 5.60 -14.46
CA PRO A 325 13.07 6.11 -15.78
C PRO A 325 11.91 6.34 -16.76
N GLU A 326 10.78 5.65 -16.60
CA GLU A 326 9.58 5.78 -17.43
C GLU A 326 9.02 7.21 -17.41
N PHE A 327 9.21 7.92 -16.29
CA PHE A 327 8.75 9.30 -16.13
C PHE A 327 9.73 10.34 -16.68
N ALA A 328 10.95 9.96 -17.03
CA ALA A 328 11.96 10.91 -17.50
C ALA A 328 11.51 11.66 -18.76
N SER A 329 10.72 11.01 -19.61
CA SER A 329 10.15 11.60 -20.83
C SER A 329 9.03 12.62 -20.58
N MET A 330 8.44 12.65 -19.38
CA MET A 330 7.41 13.62 -19.00
C MET A 330 8.01 14.98 -18.62
N VAL A 331 9.27 15.00 -18.17
CA VAL A 331 9.99 16.23 -17.82
C VAL A 331 10.33 17.01 -19.09
N GLY A 332 9.87 18.26 -19.16
CA GLY A 332 10.00 19.13 -20.34
C GLY A 332 9.03 18.80 -21.47
N CYS A 333 8.12 17.84 -21.29
CA CYS A 333 7.06 17.59 -22.28
C CYS A 333 5.96 18.65 -22.13
N GLU A 334 6.06 19.73 -22.90
CA GLU A 334 5.05 20.80 -22.92
C GLU A 334 3.65 20.29 -23.27
N GLN A 335 2.65 20.86 -22.60
CA GLN A 335 1.23 20.63 -22.85
C GLN A 335 0.60 21.77 -23.67
N ASN A 336 -0.68 21.64 -24.00
CA ASN A 336 -1.41 22.68 -24.74
C ASN A 336 -1.69 23.92 -23.85
N ARG A 337 -2.26 24.97 -24.44
CA ARG A 337 -2.56 26.28 -23.82
C ARG A 337 -3.34 26.27 -22.50
N PHE A 338 -3.95 25.15 -22.11
CA PHE A 338 -4.79 25.01 -20.91
C PHE A 338 -4.04 24.43 -19.71
N HIS A 339 -2.72 24.31 -19.80
CA HIS A 339 -1.85 23.77 -18.75
C HIS A 339 -0.73 24.75 -18.43
N GLN A 340 -0.48 24.94 -17.13
CA GLN A 340 0.58 25.81 -16.64
C GLN A 340 1.95 25.11 -16.55
N PHE A 341 1.96 23.77 -16.59
CA PHE A 341 3.12 22.93 -16.34
C PHE A 341 3.44 22.01 -17.54
N ASP A 342 4.64 21.43 -17.54
CA ASP A 342 4.93 20.24 -18.34
C ASP A 342 4.16 19.02 -17.79
N VAL A 343 4.13 17.92 -18.55
CA VAL A 343 3.39 16.71 -18.14
C VAL A 343 3.82 16.21 -16.75
N TRP A 344 5.10 16.33 -16.41
CA TRP A 344 5.59 15.97 -15.07
C TRP A 344 5.02 16.89 -13.98
N GLY A 345 5.13 18.21 -14.13
CA GLY A 345 4.62 19.16 -13.15
C GLY A 345 3.10 19.05 -12.96
N HIS A 346 2.36 18.83 -14.05
CA HIS A 346 0.93 18.53 -14.01
C HIS A 346 0.62 17.26 -13.19
N THR A 347 1.36 16.18 -13.45
CA THR A 347 1.22 14.91 -12.73
C THR A 347 1.52 15.10 -11.23
N VAL A 348 2.59 15.82 -10.89
CA VAL A 348 2.97 16.11 -9.50
C VAL A 348 1.89 16.92 -8.79
N ALA A 349 1.33 17.95 -9.45
CA ALA A 349 0.23 18.75 -8.92
C ALA A 349 -1.04 17.90 -8.72
N THR A 350 -1.36 17.02 -9.66
CA THR A 350 -2.49 16.08 -9.56
C THR A 350 -2.33 15.14 -8.37
N VAL A 351 -1.13 14.58 -8.15
CA VAL A 351 -0.85 13.72 -6.98
C VAL A 351 -1.05 14.48 -5.67
N GLN A 352 -0.63 15.75 -5.60
CA GLN A 352 -0.81 16.60 -4.42
C GLN A 352 -2.28 16.96 -4.16
N ALA A 353 -3.06 17.17 -5.21
CA ALA A 353 -4.48 17.52 -5.11
C ALA A 353 -5.36 16.36 -4.62
N ILE A 354 -4.86 15.11 -4.66
CA ILE A 354 -5.56 13.98 -4.03
C ILE A 354 -5.60 14.16 -2.52
N ALA A 355 -6.81 14.43 -2.02
CA ALA A 355 -7.09 14.58 -0.61
C ALA A 355 -6.61 13.37 0.21
N PRO A 356 -6.05 13.58 1.41
CA PRO A 356 -5.52 12.52 2.26
C PRO A 356 -6.61 11.74 3.03
N GLY A 357 -7.85 11.65 2.51
CA GLY A 357 -8.96 10.91 3.16
C GLY A 357 -8.69 9.41 3.33
N ASP A 358 -9.72 8.59 3.56
CA ASP A 358 -9.57 7.15 3.85
C ASP A 358 -8.69 6.42 2.79
N ASP A 359 -7.44 6.19 3.18
CA ASP A 359 -6.28 5.73 2.40
C ASP A 359 -6.11 6.33 0.98
N PRO A 360 -5.29 7.39 0.80
CA PRO A 360 -5.08 8.02 -0.51
C PRO A 360 -4.21 7.18 -1.46
N ARG A 361 -3.64 6.06 -1.00
CA ARG A 361 -2.60 5.32 -1.71
C ARG A 361 -2.99 4.89 -3.12
N LEU A 362 -4.16 4.25 -3.29
CA LEU A 362 -4.63 3.80 -4.61
C LEU A 362 -4.76 4.98 -5.57
N ARG A 363 -5.36 6.08 -5.09
CA ARG A 363 -5.63 7.28 -5.86
C ARG A 363 -4.34 8.02 -6.23
N ARG A 364 -3.36 8.09 -5.33
CA ARG A 364 -2.07 8.74 -5.59
C ARG A 364 -1.18 7.95 -6.55
N TRP A 365 -1.17 6.62 -6.47
CA TRP A 365 -0.54 5.80 -7.52
C TRP A 365 -1.20 6.01 -8.87
N THR A 366 -2.54 6.03 -8.90
CA THR A 366 -3.29 6.27 -10.13
C THR A 366 -3.00 7.66 -10.69
N ALA A 367 -3.00 8.70 -9.85
CA ALA A 367 -2.65 10.07 -10.21
C ALA A 367 -1.23 10.19 -10.76
N LEU A 368 -0.26 9.51 -10.15
CA LEU A 368 1.11 9.50 -10.66
C LEU A 368 1.16 8.91 -12.09
N LEU A 369 0.36 7.90 -12.39
CA LEU A 369 0.44 7.13 -13.62
C LEU A 369 -0.51 7.58 -14.74
N HIS A 370 -1.51 8.43 -14.45
CA HIS A 370 -2.62 8.70 -15.37
C HIS A 370 -2.15 9.23 -16.74
N ASP A 371 -1.10 10.05 -16.72
CA ASP A 371 -0.57 10.77 -17.88
C ASP A 371 0.72 10.18 -18.45
N LEU A 372 1.17 9.03 -17.94
CA LEU A 372 2.43 8.40 -18.34
C LEU A 372 2.50 8.12 -19.86
N GLY A 373 1.35 7.95 -20.52
CA GLY A 373 1.27 7.71 -21.95
C GLY A 373 1.43 8.96 -22.84
N LYS A 374 1.32 10.18 -22.30
CA LYS A 374 1.31 11.42 -23.11
C LYS A 374 2.57 11.58 -23.97
N PRO A 375 3.81 11.43 -23.44
CA PRO A 375 5.02 11.59 -24.26
C PRO A 375 5.07 10.65 -25.47
N ALA A 376 4.56 9.41 -25.33
CA ALA A 376 4.60 8.40 -26.38
C ALA A 376 3.63 8.66 -27.55
N VAL A 377 2.57 9.45 -27.35
CA VAL A 377 1.53 9.72 -28.37
C VAL A 377 1.43 11.19 -28.76
N ARG A 378 2.42 11.99 -28.36
CA ARG A 378 2.50 13.42 -28.69
C ARG A 378 2.54 13.60 -30.20
N HIS A 379 1.59 14.35 -30.74
CA HIS A 379 1.56 14.73 -32.15
C HIS A 379 1.19 16.21 -32.32
N ILE A 380 1.74 16.84 -33.36
CA ILE A 380 1.39 18.21 -33.74
C ILE A 380 0.14 18.14 -34.61
N LYS A 381 -0.90 18.84 -34.19
CA LYS A 381 -2.12 19.04 -34.98
C LYS A 381 -1.85 20.04 -36.12
N PRO A 382 -2.65 20.01 -37.20
CA PRO A 382 -2.52 20.95 -38.32
C PRO A 382 -2.57 22.44 -37.94
N ASN A 383 -3.20 22.77 -36.80
CA ASN A 383 -3.30 24.14 -36.28
C ASN A 383 -2.08 24.58 -35.43
N GLY A 384 -1.03 23.76 -35.34
CA GLY A 384 0.17 24.03 -34.54
C GLY A 384 0.04 23.67 -33.05
N GLU A 385 -1.11 23.17 -32.61
CA GLU A 385 -1.30 22.69 -31.23
C GLU A 385 -0.83 21.25 -31.04
N TRP A 386 -0.56 20.86 -29.80
CA TRP A 386 -0.22 19.49 -29.44
C TRP A 386 -1.47 18.68 -29.06
N GLY A 387 -1.51 17.41 -29.47
CA GLY A 387 -2.53 16.43 -29.11
C GLY A 387 -1.94 15.16 -28.50
N PHE A 388 -2.73 14.47 -27.68
CA PHE A 388 -2.37 13.23 -26.99
C PHE A 388 -3.47 12.18 -27.16
N TYR A 389 -3.75 11.81 -28.42
CA TYR A 389 -4.85 10.91 -28.72
C TYR A 389 -4.54 9.51 -28.19
N ARG A 390 -5.48 8.93 -27.42
CA ARG A 390 -5.38 7.59 -26.82
C ARG A 390 -4.26 7.40 -25.79
N HIS A 391 -3.77 8.48 -25.18
CA HIS A 391 -2.74 8.38 -24.15
C HIS A 391 -3.20 7.58 -22.92
N GLU A 392 -4.51 7.53 -22.63
CA GLU A 392 -5.06 6.71 -21.56
C GLU A 392 -4.89 5.20 -21.83
N SER A 393 -4.96 4.80 -23.10
CA SER A 393 -4.77 3.41 -23.50
C SER A 393 -3.29 3.03 -23.43
N VAL A 394 -2.41 3.85 -24.00
CA VAL A 394 -0.95 3.62 -23.97
C VAL A 394 -0.41 3.74 -22.55
N GLY A 395 -0.85 4.75 -21.80
CA GLY A 395 -0.51 4.96 -20.39
C GLY A 395 -0.91 3.80 -19.50
N ALA A 396 -2.07 3.17 -19.75
CA ALA A 396 -2.47 1.98 -19.00
C ALA A 396 -1.56 0.76 -19.27
N ASP A 397 -1.03 0.62 -20.48
CA ASP A 397 -0.11 -0.48 -20.79
C ASP A 397 1.29 -0.21 -20.19
N LEU A 398 1.80 1.02 -20.30
CA LEU A 398 3.04 1.45 -19.62
C LEU A 398 2.94 1.33 -18.09
N ALA A 399 1.79 1.71 -17.51
CA ALA A 399 1.54 1.57 -16.08
C ALA A 399 1.56 0.09 -15.66
N ALA A 400 1.03 -0.82 -16.48
CA ALA A 400 1.05 -2.25 -16.18
C ALA A 400 2.50 -2.79 -16.12
N GLU A 401 3.34 -2.40 -17.07
CA GLU A 401 4.76 -2.80 -17.12
C GLU A 401 5.54 -2.24 -15.91
N LEU A 402 5.33 -0.96 -15.59
CA LEU A 402 5.97 -0.32 -14.44
C LEU A 402 5.53 -0.95 -13.11
N LEU A 403 4.24 -1.20 -12.92
CA LEU A 403 3.71 -1.79 -11.69
C LEU A 403 4.21 -3.23 -11.48
N ASP A 404 4.41 -3.99 -12.56
CA ASP A 404 5.04 -5.30 -12.54
C ASP A 404 6.53 -5.21 -12.16
N ARG A 405 7.28 -4.27 -12.76
CA ARG A 405 8.68 -3.99 -12.41
C ARG A 405 8.85 -3.60 -10.94
N LEU A 406 7.93 -2.80 -10.42
CA LEU A 406 7.88 -2.39 -9.01
C LEU A 406 7.31 -3.48 -8.08
N LYS A 407 6.86 -4.62 -8.63
CA LYS A 407 6.29 -5.74 -7.87
C LYS A 407 5.12 -5.32 -6.97
N LEU A 408 4.29 -4.39 -7.46
CA LEU A 408 3.07 -3.99 -6.74
C LEU A 408 2.06 -5.14 -6.74
N GLY A 409 1.22 -5.20 -5.70
CA GLY A 409 0.26 -6.29 -5.53
C GLY A 409 -0.68 -6.42 -6.73
N ARG A 410 -0.83 -7.64 -7.27
CA ARG A 410 -1.58 -7.90 -8.52
C ARG A 410 -2.98 -7.27 -8.56
N ARG A 411 -3.74 -7.39 -7.46
CA ARG A 411 -5.10 -6.82 -7.37
C ARG A 411 -5.07 -5.30 -7.55
N GLU A 412 -4.15 -4.63 -6.87
CA GLU A 412 -4.00 -3.18 -6.91
C GLU A 412 -3.50 -2.72 -8.27
N SER A 413 -2.52 -3.43 -8.86
CA SER A 413 -2.03 -3.10 -10.19
C SER A 413 -3.13 -3.17 -11.26
N LEU A 414 -4.03 -4.15 -11.17
CA LEU A 414 -5.19 -4.25 -12.06
C LEU A 414 -6.16 -3.08 -11.87
N THR A 415 -6.43 -2.68 -10.63
CA THR A 415 -7.28 -1.51 -10.33
C THR A 415 -6.65 -0.22 -10.83
N ILE A 416 -5.36 0.03 -10.56
CA ILE A 416 -4.64 1.22 -11.03
C ILE A 416 -4.67 1.28 -12.56
N ARG A 417 -4.35 0.17 -13.23
CA ARG A 417 -4.42 0.08 -14.70
C ARG A 417 -5.82 0.41 -15.23
N LEU A 418 -6.87 -0.11 -14.59
CA LEU A 418 -8.25 0.18 -14.96
C LEU A 418 -8.56 1.67 -14.86
N LEU A 419 -8.19 2.30 -13.75
CA LEU A 419 -8.42 3.71 -13.51
C LEU A 419 -7.63 4.59 -14.49
N VAL A 420 -6.35 4.30 -14.72
CA VAL A 420 -5.54 4.97 -15.76
C VAL A 420 -6.18 4.82 -17.14
N ARG A 421 -6.68 3.64 -17.51
CA ARG A 421 -7.32 3.45 -18.82
C ARG A 421 -8.62 4.23 -19.00
N ARG A 422 -9.30 4.57 -17.89
CA ARG A 422 -10.63 5.18 -17.88
C ARG A 422 -10.62 6.64 -17.45
N HIS A 423 -9.47 7.22 -17.12
CA HIS A 423 -9.41 8.59 -16.58
C HIS A 423 -9.96 9.64 -17.54
N MET A 424 -9.93 9.39 -18.85
CA MET A 424 -10.53 10.27 -19.87
C MET A 424 -12.04 10.07 -20.09
N ASP A 425 -12.68 9.03 -19.53
CA ASP A 425 -14.12 8.79 -19.71
C ASP A 425 -14.92 9.95 -19.11
N ARG A 426 -15.67 10.71 -19.92
CA ARG A 426 -16.45 11.88 -19.50
C ARG A 426 -17.95 11.61 -19.75
N PRO A 427 -18.64 10.85 -18.88
CA PRO A 427 -20.08 10.60 -19.03
C PRO A 427 -20.89 11.89 -18.87
N ASP A 428 -22.05 11.96 -19.53
CA ASP A 428 -23.08 12.96 -19.25
C ASP A 428 -23.79 12.63 -17.92
N PRO A 429 -23.71 13.49 -16.88
CA PRO A 429 -24.37 13.26 -15.60
C PRO A 429 -25.90 13.25 -15.69
N ALA A 430 -26.48 13.93 -16.69
CA ALA A 430 -27.93 13.97 -16.87
C ALA A 430 -28.49 12.70 -17.56
N ASP A 431 -27.64 11.91 -18.24
CA ASP A 431 -28.03 10.65 -18.86
C ASP A 431 -27.74 9.45 -17.93
N ARG A 432 -28.79 8.93 -17.29
CA ARG A 432 -28.74 7.74 -16.43
C ARG A 432 -28.06 6.54 -17.10
N ARG A 433 -28.25 6.33 -18.41
CA ARG A 433 -27.61 5.22 -19.13
C ARG A 433 -26.11 5.45 -19.27
N SER A 434 -25.69 6.68 -19.53
CA SER A 434 -24.29 7.08 -19.59
C SER A 434 -23.59 6.88 -18.25
N VAL A 435 -24.20 7.33 -17.15
CA VAL A 435 -23.69 7.17 -15.78
C VAL A 435 -23.55 5.69 -15.41
N ARG A 436 -24.59 4.88 -15.65
CA ARG A 436 -24.54 3.44 -15.36
C ARG A 436 -23.45 2.73 -16.16
N ARG A 437 -23.31 3.05 -17.45
CA ARG A 437 -22.23 2.51 -18.29
C ARG A 437 -20.84 2.92 -17.78
N PHE A 438 -20.69 4.14 -17.29
CA PHE A 438 -19.46 4.61 -16.64
C PHE A 438 -19.15 3.78 -15.40
N MET A 439 -20.10 3.65 -14.47
CA MET A 439 -19.94 2.85 -13.25
C MET A 439 -19.63 1.38 -13.53
N THR A 440 -20.27 0.76 -14.54
CA THR A 440 -19.97 -0.63 -14.93
C THR A 440 -18.54 -0.78 -15.43
N LYS A 441 -17.99 0.21 -16.14
CA LYS A 441 -16.61 0.16 -16.64
C LYS A 441 -15.57 0.30 -15.55
N CYS A 442 -15.91 0.87 -14.40
CA CYS A 442 -15.04 1.05 -13.24
C CYS A 442 -15.69 0.50 -11.97
N GLU A 443 -16.30 -0.68 -12.07
CA GLU A 443 -17.09 -1.30 -10.99
C GLU A 443 -16.32 -1.28 -9.66
N GLY A 444 -16.99 -0.78 -8.61
CA GLY A 444 -16.41 -0.64 -7.27
C GLY A 444 -15.42 0.52 -7.09
N HIS A 445 -15.05 1.23 -8.16
CA HIS A 445 -13.99 2.25 -8.17
C HIS A 445 -14.41 3.59 -8.83
N TRP A 446 -15.70 3.80 -9.04
CA TRP A 446 -16.20 5.05 -9.63
C TRP A 446 -15.81 6.28 -8.78
N ARG A 447 -15.84 6.16 -7.44
CA ARG A 447 -15.42 7.22 -6.51
C ARG A 447 -13.95 7.57 -6.66
N ASP A 448 -13.10 6.56 -6.85
CA ASP A 448 -11.66 6.76 -7.07
C ASP A 448 -11.40 7.50 -8.38
N LEU A 449 -12.18 7.18 -9.43
CA LEU A 449 -12.07 7.83 -10.73
C LEU A 449 -12.59 9.28 -10.71
N VAL A 450 -13.68 9.56 -9.98
CA VAL A 450 -14.18 10.92 -9.77
C VAL A 450 -13.18 11.74 -8.95
N ALA A 451 -12.61 11.16 -7.89
CA ALA A 451 -11.56 11.82 -7.10
C ALA A 451 -10.32 12.15 -7.93
N LEU A 452 -9.88 11.22 -8.79
CA LEU A 452 -8.80 11.47 -9.75
C LEU A 452 -9.13 12.64 -10.68
N LYS A 453 -10.33 12.66 -11.27
CA LYS A 453 -10.78 13.74 -12.17
C LYS A 453 -10.79 15.11 -11.50
N ARG A 454 -11.24 15.17 -10.24
CA ARG A 454 -11.22 16.42 -9.45
C ARG A 454 -9.79 16.92 -9.23
N ALA A 455 -8.88 16.01 -8.88
CA ALA A 455 -7.48 16.34 -8.64
C ALA A 455 -6.76 16.76 -9.93
N ASP A 456 -7.05 16.10 -11.05
CA ASP A 456 -6.56 16.47 -12.38
C ASP A 456 -7.04 17.88 -12.76
N ASN A 457 -8.33 18.17 -12.58
CA ASN A 457 -8.90 19.50 -12.82
C ASN A 457 -8.28 20.61 -11.94
N ALA A 458 -7.86 20.30 -10.71
CA ALA A 458 -7.20 21.28 -9.83
C ALA A 458 -5.85 21.78 -10.38
N SER A 459 -5.28 21.08 -11.36
CA SER A 459 -4.05 21.48 -12.06
C SER A 459 -4.28 22.12 -13.44
N HIS A 460 -5.54 22.24 -13.87
CA HIS A 460 -5.95 22.90 -15.11
C HIS A 460 -6.33 24.38 -14.89
N THR A 461 -6.35 25.16 -15.97
CA THR A 461 -6.77 26.58 -15.95
C THR A 461 -8.27 26.81 -16.07
N TYR A 462 -9.06 25.76 -16.30
CA TYR A 462 -10.52 25.82 -16.39
C TYR A 462 -11.16 25.10 -15.19
N ASP A 463 -12.41 25.43 -14.88
CA ASP A 463 -13.12 24.90 -13.72
C ASP A 463 -14.27 23.96 -14.15
N ASP A 464 -14.07 22.65 -13.97
CA ASP A 464 -15.09 21.60 -14.13
C ASP A 464 -15.67 21.10 -12.77
N HIS A 465 -15.52 21.85 -11.66
CA HIS A 465 -16.00 21.41 -10.34
C HIS A 465 -17.49 21.09 -10.32
N GLU A 466 -18.33 21.88 -11.00
CA GLU A 466 -19.77 21.65 -11.09
C GLU A 466 -20.06 20.31 -11.81
N TYR A 467 -19.39 20.04 -12.92
CA TYR A 467 -19.52 18.77 -13.64
C TYR A 467 -19.16 17.57 -12.75
N HIS A 468 -18.07 17.66 -11.99
CA HIS A 468 -17.67 16.59 -11.08
C HIS A 468 -18.66 16.38 -9.94
N ASN A 469 -19.24 17.46 -9.39
CA ASN A 469 -20.31 17.38 -8.38
C ASN A 469 -21.54 16.67 -8.94
N GLN A 470 -22.02 17.08 -10.12
CA GLN A 470 -23.18 16.46 -10.76
C GLN A 470 -22.93 14.97 -11.07
N LEU A 471 -21.74 14.62 -11.56
CA LEU A 471 -21.38 13.24 -11.83
C LEU A 471 -21.35 12.38 -10.55
N GLU A 472 -20.79 12.90 -9.47
CA GLU A 472 -20.75 12.22 -8.18
C GLU A 472 -22.16 11.95 -7.67
N THR A 473 -23.02 12.97 -7.61
CA THR A 473 -24.43 12.82 -7.22
C THR A 473 -25.16 11.80 -8.08
N ALA A 474 -25.02 11.85 -9.41
CA ALA A 474 -25.67 10.90 -10.30
C ALA A 474 -25.18 9.44 -10.09
N CYS A 475 -23.90 9.25 -9.75
CA CYS A 475 -23.37 7.93 -9.41
C CYS A 475 -23.89 7.42 -8.06
N GLU A 476 -24.02 8.30 -7.06
CA GLU A 476 -24.59 7.97 -5.75
C GLU A 476 -26.06 7.57 -5.85
N GLU A 477 -26.85 8.32 -6.61
CA GLU A 477 -28.24 7.99 -6.91
C GLU A 477 -28.36 6.62 -7.60
N ALA A 478 -27.55 6.37 -8.64
CA ALA A 478 -27.56 5.09 -9.34
C ALA A 478 -27.15 3.91 -8.43
N GLU A 479 -26.18 4.11 -7.54
CA GLU A 479 -25.76 3.10 -6.57
C GLU A 479 -26.82 2.83 -5.50
N LEU A 480 -27.52 3.88 -5.03
CA LEU A 480 -28.63 3.76 -4.10
C LEU A 480 -29.78 2.96 -4.74
N GLU A 481 -30.17 3.32 -5.97
CA GLU A 481 -31.17 2.58 -6.75
C GLU A 481 -30.78 1.10 -6.89
N ASP A 482 -29.51 0.80 -7.22
CA ASP A 482 -29.02 -0.58 -7.36
C ASP A 482 -29.07 -1.35 -6.04
N ARG A 483 -28.74 -0.70 -4.93
CA ARG A 483 -28.85 -1.27 -3.58
C ARG A 483 -30.30 -1.55 -3.21
N GLU A 484 -31.21 -0.64 -3.56
CA GLU A 484 -32.65 -0.86 -3.40
C GLU A 484 -33.12 -2.02 -4.30
N ARG A 485 -32.58 -2.18 -5.51
CA ARG A 485 -32.87 -3.35 -6.37
C ARG A 485 -32.44 -4.67 -5.79
N LEU A 486 -31.28 -4.70 -5.17
CA LEU A 486 -30.79 -5.92 -4.53
C LEU A 486 -31.54 -6.26 -3.24
N LYS A 487 -32.15 -5.28 -2.59
CA LYS A 487 -33.00 -5.46 -1.40
C LYS A 487 -34.46 -5.74 -1.75
N ALA A 488 -34.90 -5.45 -2.98
CA ALA A 488 -36.27 -5.68 -3.42
C ALA A 488 -36.52 -7.19 -3.53
N GLU A 489 -36.97 -7.77 -2.41
CA GLU A 489 -37.41 -9.15 -2.36
C GLU A 489 -38.85 -9.27 -2.87
N SER A 490 -39.12 -10.39 -3.54
CA SER A 490 -40.49 -10.81 -3.81
C SER A 490 -41.25 -10.91 -2.47
N PRO A 491 -42.46 -10.31 -2.36
CA PRO A 491 -43.32 -10.49 -1.17
C PRO A 491 -43.71 -11.96 -0.92
N LEU A 492 -43.51 -12.84 -1.92
CA LEU A 492 -43.72 -14.28 -1.83
C LEU A 492 -42.41 -15.05 -1.76
N THR A 493 -42.37 -16.05 -0.88
CA THR A 493 -41.29 -17.02 -0.73
C THR A 493 -41.40 -18.12 -1.79
N GLY A 494 -40.39 -19.00 -1.88
CA GLY A 494 -40.43 -20.14 -2.80
C GLY A 494 -41.54 -21.14 -2.42
N ASP A 495 -41.73 -21.35 -1.12
CA ASP A 495 -42.72 -22.29 -0.58
C ASP A 495 -44.15 -21.78 -0.79
N ASP A 496 -44.36 -20.46 -0.69
CA ASP A 496 -45.65 -19.85 -1.01
C ASP A 496 -46.05 -20.16 -2.45
N LEU A 497 -45.11 -20.04 -3.40
CA LEU A 497 -45.36 -20.29 -4.82
C LEU A 497 -45.64 -21.76 -5.11
N VAL A 498 -44.86 -22.67 -4.51
CA VAL A 498 -45.06 -24.14 -4.62
C VAL A 498 -46.47 -24.51 -4.14
N THR A 499 -46.85 -24.01 -2.97
CA THR A 499 -48.17 -24.27 -2.36
C THR A 499 -49.29 -23.67 -3.21
N MET A 500 -49.11 -22.45 -3.70
CA MET A 500 -50.12 -21.69 -4.44
C MET A 500 -50.44 -22.26 -5.83
N PHE A 501 -49.47 -22.91 -6.47
CA PHE A 501 -49.62 -23.48 -7.81
C PHE A 501 -49.68 -25.01 -7.84
N ASP A 502 -49.53 -25.67 -6.69
CA ASP A 502 -49.49 -27.13 -6.56
C ASP A 502 -48.52 -27.78 -7.56
N ARG A 503 -47.29 -27.27 -7.57
CA ARG A 503 -46.22 -27.68 -8.50
C ARG A 503 -44.93 -27.94 -7.76
N GLU A 504 -44.18 -28.94 -8.23
CA GLU A 504 -42.86 -29.22 -7.69
C GLU A 504 -41.91 -28.02 -7.85
N PRO A 505 -40.98 -27.84 -6.88
CA PRO A 505 -39.96 -26.80 -6.96
C PRO A 505 -39.16 -26.89 -8.26
N GLY A 506 -38.95 -25.75 -8.93
CA GLY A 506 -38.20 -25.72 -10.18
C GLY A 506 -37.79 -24.33 -10.65
N PRO A 507 -37.12 -24.22 -11.82
CA PRO A 507 -36.58 -22.95 -12.33
C PRO A 507 -37.62 -21.83 -12.49
N TRP A 508 -38.91 -22.18 -12.64
CA TRP A 508 -40.04 -21.26 -12.76
C TRP A 508 -40.21 -20.34 -11.54
N ILE A 509 -39.87 -20.81 -10.34
CA ILE A 509 -39.96 -20.03 -9.08
C ILE A 509 -39.04 -18.81 -9.16
N LYS A 510 -37.81 -18.98 -9.67
CA LYS A 510 -36.84 -17.89 -9.81
C LYS A 510 -37.35 -16.81 -10.74
N VAL A 511 -37.99 -17.19 -11.85
CA VAL A 511 -38.55 -16.26 -12.85
C VAL A 511 -39.64 -15.40 -12.23
N ILE A 512 -40.57 -16.00 -11.47
CA ILE A 512 -41.65 -15.27 -10.80
C ILE A 512 -41.09 -14.36 -9.70
N LYS A 513 -40.22 -14.87 -8.82
CA LYS A 513 -39.65 -14.06 -7.73
C LYS A 513 -38.84 -12.87 -8.25
N GLN A 514 -38.09 -13.02 -9.34
CA GLN A 514 -37.35 -11.91 -9.96
C GLN A 514 -38.30 -10.85 -10.53
N ARG A 515 -39.42 -11.27 -11.16
CA ARG A 515 -40.40 -10.32 -11.68
C ARG A 515 -41.12 -9.57 -10.56
N LEU A 516 -41.54 -10.27 -9.50
CA LEU A 516 -42.17 -9.65 -8.33
C LEU A 516 -41.21 -8.68 -7.63
N GLY A 517 -39.95 -9.07 -7.42
CA GLY A 517 -38.93 -8.18 -6.87
C GLY A 517 -38.70 -6.93 -7.74
N SER A 518 -38.71 -7.06 -9.07
CA SER A 518 -38.64 -5.91 -9.99
C SER A 518 -39.85 -4.98 -9.84
N MET A 519 -41.06 -5.53 -9.70
CA MET A 519 -42.26 -4.70 -9.52
C MET A 519 -42.29 -4.00 -8.15
N VAL A 520 -41.72 -4.63 -7.11
CA VAL A 520 -41.53 -3.98 -5.81
C VAL A 520 -40.60 -2.78 -5.93
N LEU A 521 -39.53 -2.95 -6.71
CA LEU A 521 -38.62 -1.86 -6.97
C LEU A 521 -39.25 -0.71 -7.75
N ASP A 522 -39.94 -1.04 -8.84
CA ASP A 522 -40.48 -0.05 -9.76
C ASP A 522 -41.65 0.75 -9.13
N GLY A 523 -42.04 0.43 -7.87
CA GLY A 523 -43.14 1.07 -7.13
C GLY A 523 -44.52 0.53 -7.53
N ASP A 524 -44.57 -0.49 -8.38
CA ASP A 524 -45.79 -1.12 -8.88
C ASP A 524 -46.39 -2.12 -7.88
N LEU A 525 -45.62 -2.52 -6.87
CA LEU A 525 -46.01 -3.45 -5.82
C LEU A 525 -45.40 -3.04 -4.48
N GLU A 526 -46.18 -2.94 -3.41
CA GLU A 526 -45.62 -2.54 -2.11
C GLU A 526 -44.71 -3.63 -1.52
N PRO A 527 -43.58 -3.28 -0.88
CA PRO A 527 -42.74 -4.23 -0.15
C PRO A 527 -43.53 -4.89 1.00
N GLY A 528 -44.07 -6.08 0.74
CA GLY A 528 -44.92 -6.83 1.67
C GLY A 528 -46.36 -7.05 1.22
N ASP A 529 -46.78 -6.52 0.06
CA ASP A 529 -48.10 -6.80 -0.52
C ASP A 529 -48.15 -8.22 -1.12
N ARG A 530 -48.40 -9.19 -0.25
CA ARG A 530 -48.55 -10.61 -0.64
C ARG A 530 -49.74 -10.83 -1.57
N SER A 531 -50.86 -10.15 -1.32
CA SER A 531 -52.09 -10.30 -2.13
C SER A 531 -51.91 -9.78 -3.56
N GLY A 532 -51.24 -8.62 -3.71
CA GLY A 532 -50.85 -8.09 -5.01
C GLY A 532 -49.87 -9.01 -5.73
N ALA A 533 -48.87 -9.52 -5.00
CA ALA A 533 -47.88 -10.46 -5.54
C ALA A 533 -48.52 -11.77 -6.03
N GLU A 534 -49.48 -12.33 -5.30
CA GLU A 534 -50.20 -13.54 -5.69
C GLU A 534 -50.98 -13.34 -6.98
N ARG A 535 -51.72 -12.22 -7.10
CA ARG A 535 -52.50 -11.90 -8.30
C ARG A 535 -51.60 -11.81 -9.54
N ILE A 536 -50.46 -11.13 -9.43
CA ILE A 536 -49.48 -10.98 -10.51
C ILE A 536 -48.86 -12.34 -10.85
N ALA A 537 -48.49 -13.14 -9.86
CA ALA A 537 -47.95 -14.47 -10.08
C ALA A 537 -48.94 -15.39 -10.83
N ARG A 538 -50.25 -15.34 -10.51
CA ARG A 538 -51.28 -16.11 -11.25
C ARG A 538 -51.40 -15.65 -12.70
N GLN A 539 -51.34 -14.35 -12.95
CA GLN A 539 -51.38 -13.80 -14.31
C GLN A 539 -50.18 -14.29 -15.14
N MET A 540 -48.98 -14.28 -14.56
CA MET A 540 -47.77 -14.77 -15.24
C MET A 540 -47.85 -16.25 -15.60
N MET A 541 -48.37 -17.09 -14.70
CA MET A 541 -48.50 -18.53 -14.94
C MET A 541 -49.60 -18.90 -15.94
N ASN A 542 -50.62 -18.04 -16.06
CA ASN A 542 -51.69 -18.22 -17.04
C ASN A 542 -51.32 -17.70 -18.44
N ALA A 543 -50.41 -16.71 -18.54
CA ALA A 543 -49.95 -16.15 -19.81
C ALA A 543 -48.90 -17.00 -20.55
N GLY A 544 -48.39 -18.07 -19.91
CA GLY A 544 -47.44 -19.03 -20.49
C GLY A 544 -48.07 -20.34 -20.97
N LYS A 545 -49.40 -20.44 -20.99
CA LYS A 545 -50.18 -21.49 -21.66
C LYS A 545 -50.75 -20.92 -22.96
#